data_AF-A0A3P8VEA5-F1
#
_entry.id   AF-A0A3P8VEA5-F1
#
_cell.length_a   1.000
_cell.length_b   1.000
_cell.length_c   1.000
_cell.angle_alpha   90.00
_cell.angle_beta   90.00
_cell.angle_gamma   90.00
#
_symmetry.space_group_name_H-M   'P 1'
#
loop_
_entity.id
_entity.type
_entity.pdbx_description
1 polymer ?
#
loop_
_entity_poly.entity_id
_entity_poly.type
_entity_poly.pdbx_seq_one_letter_code
_entity_poly.pdbx_strand_id
1 'polypeptide(L)' 'MIDRRVNMEQISDHLCRYKNYNFATGLTTAEYLDSLQEFEIRESDVFLITYPKSGQ' A
#
# COMPACT_ATOMS: atom_id res chain seq x y z
N MET A 1 -16.21 -19.73 9.49
CA MET A 1 -15.92 -18.66 8.53
C MET A 1 -15.36 -17.49 9.31
N ILE A 2 -14.04 -17.29 9.29
CA ILE A 2 -13.39 -16.15 9.96
C ILE A 2 -13.27 -15.04 8.91
N ASP A 3 -13.94 -13.92 9.16
CA ASP A 3 -13.78 -12.68 8.41
C ASP A 3 -12.33 -12.19 8.60
N ARG A 4 -11.43 -12.52 7.66
CA ARG A 4 -10.09 -11.93 7.60
C ARG A 4 -10.21 -10.53 7.03
N ARG A 5 -10.71 -9.57 7.82
CA ARG A 5 -10.44 -8.16 7.56
C ARG A 5 -8.94 -7.98 7.74
N VAL A 6 -8.22 -7.79 6.64
CA VAL A 6 -6.81 -7.46 6.68
C VAL A 6 -6.72 -6.01 7.14
N ASN A 7 -6.80 -5.76 8.45
CA ASN A 7 -6.75 -4.41 8.96
C ASN A 7 -5.29 -3.94 9.05
N MET A 8 -5.03 -2.71 8.59
CA MET A 8 -3.78 -2.02 8.87
C MET A 8 -3.70 -1.74 10.37
N GLU A 9 -2.51 -1.90 10.95
CA GLU A 9 -2.27 -1.58 12.36
C GLU A 9 -2.12 -0.07 12.51
N GLN A 10 -2.94 0.56 13.34
CA GLN A 10 -2.80 1.99 13.60
C GLN A 10 -1.57 2.24 14.49
N ILE A 11 -0.63 3.07 14.04
CA ILE A 11 0.53 3.53 14.82
C ILE A 11 0.25 4.90 15.44
N SER A 12 -0.39 5.79 14.68
CA SER A 12 -0.81 7.12 15.13
C SER A 12 -2.01 7.61 14.31
N ASP A 13 -2.49 8.82 14.58
CA ASP A 13 -3.52 9.47 13.78
C ASP A 13 -3.10 9.67 12.31
N HIS A 14 -1.80 9.62 12.01
CA HIS A 14 -1.24 9.89 10.70
C HIS A 14 -0.54 8.68 10.05
N LEU A 15 -0.24 7.64 10.83
CA LEU A 15 0.48 6.47 10.34
C LEU A 15 -0.27 5.17 10.65
N CYS A 16 -0.34 4.31 9.65
CA CYS A 16 -0.73 2.92 9.79
C CYS A 16 0.38 2.01 9.26
N ARG A 17 0.43 0.77 9.75
CA ARG A 17 1.40 -0.23 9.37
C ARG A 17 0.73 -1.41 8.71
N TYR A 18 1.35 -1.86 7.63
CA TYR A 18 0.90 -2.99 6.83
C TYR A 18 2.11 -3.77 6.32
N LYS A 19 2.15 -5.08 6.59
CA LYS A 19 3.27 -5.98 6.25
C LYS A 19 4.66 -5.38 6.60
N ASN A 20 4.77 -4.78 7.79
CA ASN A 20 5.97 -4.09 8.31
C ASN A 20 6.41 -2.79 7.61
N TYR A 21 5.58 -2.24 6.72
CA TYR A 21 5.79 -0.91 6.12
C TYR A 21 4.82 0.10 6.72
N ASN A 22 5.29 1.34 6.89
CA ASN A 22 4.47 2.45 7.39
C ASN A 22 3.89 3.23 6.19
N PHE A 23 2.59 3.48 6.25
CA PHE A 23 1.83 4.24 5.27
C PHE A 23 1.14 5.42 5.95
N ALA A 24 0.86 6.48 5.19
CA ALA A 24 0.03 7.57 5.66
C ALA A 24 -1.44 7.09 5.78
N THR A 25 -2.04 7.32 6.94
CA THR A 25 -3.44 6.96 7.18
C THR A 25 -4.36 7.62 6.15
N GLY A 26 -5.25 6.83 5.55
CA GLY A 26 -6.28 7.33 4.62
C GLY A 26 -5.85 7.50 3.17
N LEU A 27 -4.57 7.30 2.82
CA LEU A 27 -4.11 7.36 1.41
C LEU A 27 -4.20 6.01 0.67
N THR A 28 -4.33 4.91 1.41
CA THR A 28 -4.42 3.56 0.85
C THR A 28 -5.11 2.62 1.84
N THR A 29 -5.42 1.40 1.41
CA THR A 29 -5.98 0.34 2.26
C THR A 29 -5.21 -0.97 2.07
N ALA A 30 -5.33 -1.88 3.03
CA ALA A 30 -4.70 -3.19 2.92
C ALA A 30 -5.22 -3.97 1.70
N GLU A 31 -6.53 -3.88 1.42
CA GLU A 31 -7.16 -4.53 0.28
C GLU A 31 -6.62 -4.00 -1.05
N TYR A 32 -6.44 -2.69 -1.16
CA TYR A 32 -5.81 -2.09 -2.34
C TYR A 32 -4.35 -2.57 -2.48
N LEU A 33 -3.56 -2.53 -1.41
CA LEU A 33 -2.17 -2.99 -1.45
C LEU A 33 -2.04 -4.49 -1.78
N ASP A 34 -2.93 -5.33 -1.28
CA ASP A 34 -2.99 -6.75 -1.65
C ASP A 34 -3.36 -6.93 -3.13
N SER A 35 -4.29 -6.13 -3.65
CA SER A 35 -4.69 -6.20 -5.07
C SER A 35 -3.55 -5.86 -6.04
N LEU A 36 -2.55 -5.09 -5.62
CA LEU A 36 -1.38 -4.75 -6.45
C LEU A 36 -0.56 -5.98 -6.84
N GLN A 37 -0.67 -7.09 -6.10
CA GLN A 37 0.00 -8.35 -6.46
C GLN A 37 -0.60 -8.97 -7.73
N GLU A 38 -1.86 -8.66 -8.05
CA GLU A 38 -2.59 -9.15 -9.22
C GLU A 38 -2.77 -8.07 -10.30
N PHE A 39 -2.09 -6.92 -10.15
CA PHE A 39 -2.19 -5.83 -11.11
C PHE A 39 -1.72 -6.28 -12.51
N GLU A 40 -2.58 -6.07 -13.52
CA GLU A 40 -2.26 -6.38 -14.92
C GLU A 40 -1.22 -5.40 -15.45
N ILE A 41 -0.03 -5.90 -15.82
CA ILE A 41 1.05 -5.11 -16.42
C ILE A 41 1.11 -5.42 -17.92
N ARG A 42 1.20 -4.37 -18.75
CA ARG A 42 1.36 -4.49 -20.20
C ARG A 42 2.81 -4.25 -20.61
N GLU A 43 3.17 -4.74 -21.79
CA GLU A 43 4.53 -4.57 -22.35
C GLU A 43 4.92 -3.08 -22.56
N SER A 44 3.94 -2.21 -22.78
CA SER A 44 4.15 -0.78 -23.01
C SER A 44 4.23 0.06 -21.74
N ASP A 45 3.97 -0.51 -20.57
CA ASP A 45 3.87 0.26 -19.33
C ASP A 45 5.26 0.68 -18.84
N VAL A 46 5.37 1.93 -18.39
CA VAL A 46 6.58 2.49 -17.80
C VAL A 46 6.25 2.99 -16.40
N PHE A 47 6.87 2.41 -15.38
CA PHE A 47 6.67 2.79 -13.97
C PHE A 47 7.85 3.63 -13.47
N LEU A 48 7.53 4.73 -12.79
CA LEU A 48 8.49 5.49 -12.00
C LEU A 48 8.37 5.07 -10.53
N ILE A 49 9.41 4.41 -10.01
CA ILE A 49 9.46 3.93 -8.64
C ILE A 49 10.44 4.78 -7.85
N THR A 50 9.95 5.47 -6.82
CA THR A 50 10.74 6.48 -6.08
C THR A 50 10.43 6.41 -4.60
N TYR A 51 11.43 6.68 -3.77
CA TYR A 51 11.18 6.97 -2.37
C TYR A 51 10.62 8.40 -2.23
N PRO A 52 9.58 8.64 -1.42
CA PRO A 52 9.02 9.97 -1.26
C PRO A 52 10.10 11.01 -0.97
N LYS A 53 10.03 12.16 -1.67
CA LYS A 53 10.96 13.29 -1.54
C LYS A 53 12.40 13.05 -2.04
N SER A 54 12.66 12.01 -2.85
CA SER A 54 13.99 11.75 -3.42
C SER A 54 14.40 12.66 -4.59
N GLY A 55 13.63 13.70 -4.93
CA GLY A 55 13.98 14.66 -5.99
C GLY A 55 13.58 14.25 -7.40
N GLN A 56 12.60 13.35 -7.52
CA GLN A 56 11.80 13.16 -8.73
C GLN A 56 10.56 14.04 -8.66
#